data_AF-A0A938W285-F1
#
_entry.id   AF-A0A938W285-F1
#
_cell.length_a   1.000
_cell.length_b   1.000
_cell.length_c   1.000
_cell.angle_alpha   90.00
_cell.angle_beta   90.00
_cell.angle_gamma   90.00
#
_symmetry.space_group_name_H-M   'P 1'
#
loop_
_entity.id
_entity.type
_entity.pdbx_description
1 polymer ?
#
loop_
_entity_poly.entity_id
_entity_poly.type
_entity_poly.pdbx_seq_one_letter_code
_entity_poly.pdbx_strand_id
1 'polypeptide(L)'
;MMRMILLLALALLLTACTAAVRVEWATETEMNTAGFNLYRSESPNGPFDAKINPQLIPASPDPMIGGEYHYLDRTAQAGKTYYYQLQEVERDGQVNTYGPIAAQAAAFDWRWGAAAAAALAFAALAMGRWGGWPVRRHPPL
;
A
#
# COMPACT_ATOMS: atom_id res chain seq x y z
N MET A 1 -26.29 -13.87 26.71
CA MET A 1 -26.03 -12.47 26.32
C MET A 1 -24.54 -12.25 26.02
N MET A 2 -23.95 -13.08 25.13
CA MET A 2 -22.53 -13.01 24.76
C MET A 2 -22.36 -13.56 23.34
N ARG A 3 -22.92 -12.86 22.36
CA ARG A 3 -22.76 -13.19 20.91
C ARG A 3 -22.64 -11.96 20.00
N MET A 4 -22.56 -10.74 20.54
CA MET A 4 -22.48 -9.52 19.73
C MET A 4 -21.06 -8.93 19.62
N ILE A 5 -20.09 -9.42 20.40
CA ILE A 5 -18.74 -8.82 20.46
C ILE A 5 -17.78 -9.43 19.40
N LEU A 6 -18.03 -10.67 18.95
CA LEU A 6 -17.13 -11.35 18.01
C LEU A 6 -17.28 -10.88 16.54
N LEU A 7 -18.48 -10.44 16.13
CA LEU A 7 -18.73 -9.95 14.77
C LEU A 7 -18.17 -8.53 14.55
N LEU A 8 -18.16 -7.71 15.59
CA LEU A 8 -17.60 -6.35 15.52
C LEU A 8 -16.07 -6.35 15.39
N ALA A 9 -15.38 -7.32 16.00
CA ALA A 9 -13.93 -7.50 15.85
C ALA A 9 -13.53 -8.04 14.47
N LEU A 10 -14.38 -8.87 13.84
CA LEU A 10 -14.13 -9.43 12.50
C LEU A 10 -14.35 -8.40 11.37
N ALA A 11 -15.27 -7.45 11.54
CA ALA A 11 -15.50 -6.36 10.58
C ALA A 11 -14.40 -5.28 10.61
N LEU A 12 -13.68 -5.14 11.74
CA LEU A 12 -12.60 -4.17 11.91
C LEU A 12 -11.27 -4.58 11.24
N LEU A 13 -11.18 -5.82 10.73
CA LEU A 13 -10.01 -6.35 10.01
C LEU A 13 -10.05 -6.11 8.49
N LEU A 14 -11.02 -5.35 7.97
CA LEU A 14 -10.91 -4.73 6.64
C LEU A 14 -9.91 -3.56 6.73
N THR A 15 -8.69 -3.83 7.17
CA THR A 15 -7.58 -2.89 7.05
C THR A 15 -7.40 -2.65 5.55
N ALA A 16 -7.52 -1.39 5.12
CA ALA A 16 -7.17 -0.99 3.76
C ALA A 16 -5.80 -1.59 3.43
N CYS A 17 -5.79 -2.62 2.58
CA CYS A 17 -4.55 -3.26 2.18
C CYS A 17 -3.81 -2.24 1.32
N THR A 18 -2.58 -1.90 1.67
CA THR A 18 -1.74 -1.07 0.80
C THR A 18 -1.13 -1.93 -0.28
N ALA A 19 -1.08 -1.43 -1.52
CA ALA A 19 -0.34 -2.06 -2.60
C ALA A 19 0.63 -1.03 -3.18
N ALA A 20 1.91 -1.40 -3.22
CA ALA A 20 2.94 -0.45 -3.63
C ALA A 20 2.82 -0.11 -5.13
N VAL A 21 2.91 1.17 -5.47
CA VAL A 21 2.96 1.65 -6.85
C VAL A 21 4.37 2.15 -7.14
N ARG A 22 4.99 1.60 -8.18
CA ARG A 22 6.30 2.04 -8.67
C ARG A 22 6.09 3.09 -9.75
N VAL A 23 6.64 4.28 -9.54
CA VAL A 23 6.68 5.37 -10.53
C VAL A 23 8.10 5.45 -11.06
N GLU A 24 8.27 5.46 -12.37
CA GLU A 24 9.58 5.50 -13.04
C GLU A 24 9.61 6.67 -14.03
N TRP A 25 10.76 7.32 -14.14
CA TRP A 25 11.01 8.35 -15.14
C TRP A 25 12.49 8.37 -15.50
N ALA A 26 12.80 8.96 -16.64
CA ALA A 26 14.16 9.19 -17.10
C ALA A 26 14.28 10.59 -17.68
N THR A 27 15.50 11.13 -17.64
CA THR A 27 15.86 12.43 -18.20
C THR A 27 17.04 12.25 -19.15
N GLU A 28 17.12 13.09 -20.17
CA GLU A 28 18.26 13.10 -21.10
C GLU A 28 19.38 14.04 -20.61
N THR A 29 19.01 15.19 -20.04
CA THR A 29 19.95 16.20 -19.49
C THR A 29 19.31 16.88 -18.28
N GLU A 30 20.14 17.38 -17.36
CA GLU A 30 19.73 17.93 -16.07
C GLU A 30 20.58 19.16 -15.67
N MET A 31 21.00 19.97 -16.64
CA MET A 31 21.93 21.11 -16.43
C MET A 31 21.53 22.07 -15.32
N ASN A 32 20.24 22.37 -15.20
CA ASN A 32 19.73 23.27 -14.15
C ASN A 32 18.91 22.55 -13.09
N THR A 33 18.84 21.22 -13.12
CA THR A 33 17.99 20.45 -12.22
C THR A 33 18.66 20.31 -10.85
N ALA A 34 17.96 20.68 -9.79
CA ALA A 34 18.34 20.39 -8.41
C ALA A 34 17.82 19.02 -7.97
N GLY A 35 16.64 18.63 -8.45
CA GLY A 35 16.06 17.32 -8.20
C GLY A 35 14.55 17.28 -8.46
N PHE A 36 13.91 16.24 -7.94
CA PHE A 36 12.53 15.91 -8.26
C PHE A 36 11.67 15.69 -7.02
N ASN A 37 10.40 16.08 -7.14
CA ASN A 37 9.33 15.69 -6.24
C ASN A 37 8.24 14.94 -7.02
N LEU A 38 7.53 14.08 -6.31
CA LEU A 38 6.36 13.40 -6.82
C LEU A 38 5.16 13.78 -5.99
N TYR A 39 4.07 14.05 -6.70
CA TYR A 39 2.77 14.34 -6.13
C TYR A 39 1.75 13.35 -6.63
N ARG A 40 0.75 13.08 -5.79
CA ARG A 40 -0.31 12.11 -6.06
C ARG A 40 -1.68 12.75 -5.90
N SER A 41 -2.62 12.33 -6.73
CA SER A 41 -4.04 12.68 -6.66
C SER A 41 -4.92 11.43 -6.87
N GLU A 42 -6.13 11.42 -6.32
CA GLU A 42 -7.18 10.43 -6.65
C GLU A 42 -8.01 10.86 -7.89
N SER A 43 -7.76 12.06 -8.42
CA SER A 43 -8.44 12.66 -9.58
C SER A 43 -7.44 12.98 -10.71
N PRO A 44 -7.80 12.73 -11.98
CA PRO A 44 -6.94 13.03 -13.14
C PRO A 44 -6.63 14.52 -13.26
N ASN A 45 -7.53 15.39 -12.78
CA ASN A 45 -7.40 16.84 -12.89
C ASN A 45 -6.88 17.47 -11.59
N GLY A 46 -6.40 16.65 -10.65
CA GLY A 46 -5.97 17.11 -9.34
C GLY A 46 -7.14 17.39 -8.38
N PRO A 47 -6.87 18.11 -7.27
CA PRO A 47 -5.59 18.76 -6.97
C PRO A 47 -4.47 17.77 -6.62
N PHE A 48 -3.22 18.11 -6.94
CA PHE A 48 -2.02 17.31 -6.68
C PHE A 48 -1.32 17.79 -5.40
N ASP A 49 -2.01 17.74 -4.27
CA ASP A 49 -1.51 18.35 -3.02
C ASP A 49 -0.70 17.37 -2.16
N ALA A 50 -0.75 16.07 -2.46
CA ALA A 50 -0.09 15.04 -1.69
C ALA A 50 1.30 14.73 -2.25
N LYS A 51 2.33 15.41 -1.73
CA LYS A 51 3.73 15.06 -1.98
C LYS A 51 4.03 13.70 -1.35
N ILE A 52 4.57 12.76 -2.14
CA ILE A 52 4.79 11.38 -1.67
C ILE A 52 6.23 11.10 -1.27
N ASN A 53 7.22 11.82 -1.80
CA ASN A 53 8.63 11.68 -1.43
C ASN A 53 8.99 12.59 -0.24
N PRO A 54 9.64 12.09 0.82
CA PRO A 54 9.93 12.89 2.02
C PRO A 54 11.03 13.94 1.79
N GLN A 55 11.99 13.63 0.92
CA GLN A 55 13.10 14.50 0.55
C GLN A 55 13.16 14.65 -0.96
N LEU A 56 13.70 15.77 -1.44
CA LEU A 56 13.94 15.99 -2.86
C LEU A 56 14.80 14.84 -3.40
N ILE A 57 14.36 14.20 -4.47
CA ILE A 57 15.12 13.14 -5.12
C ILE A 57 16.21 13.84 -5.94
N PRO A 58 17.50 13.64 -5.62
CA PRO A 58 18.56 14.42 -6.24
C PRO A 58 18.63 14.13 -7.73
N ALA A 59 19.00 15.17 -8.50
CA ALA A 59 19.41 15.03 -9.88
C ALA A 59 20.65 14.12 -10.00
N SER A 60 20.91 13.66 -11.21
CA SER A 60 22.03 12.86 -11.64
C SER A 60 23.35 13.55 -11.29
N PRO A 61 24.39 12.79 -10.90
CA PRO A 61 25.72 13.35 -10.71
C PRO A 61 26.34 13.88 -12.00
N ASP A 62 25.89 13.41 -13.18
CA ASP A 62 26.30 13.93 -14.48
C ASP A 62 25.10 14.56 -15.21
N PRO A 63 25.00 15.90 -15.21
CA PRO A 63 23.87 16.60 -15.81
C PRO A 63 23.85 16.55 -17.35
N MET A 64 24.92 16.08 -18.01
CA MET A 64 24.96 15.97 -19.48
C MET A 64 24.23 14.72 -20.01
N ILE A 65 24.06 13.70 -19.17
CA ILE A 65 23.46 12.42 -19.56
C ILE A 65 22.15 12.11 -18.83
N GLY A 66 21.75 12.99 -17.89
CA GLY A 66 20.54 12.79 -17.10
C GLY A 66 20.61 11.53 -16.22
N GLY A 67 19.46 10.96 -15.91
CA GLY A 67 19.36 9.80 -15.04
C GLY A 67 18.08 8.99 -15.23
N GLU A 68 18.12 7.75 -14.73
CA GLU A 68 16.96 6.88 -14.59
C GLU A 68 16.56 6.80 -13.11
N TYR A 69 15.27 6.97 -12.85
CA TYR A 69 14.76 7.12 -11.49
C TYR A 69 13.55 6.25 -11.25
N HIS A 70 13.34 5.93 -9.98
CA HIS A 70 12.08 5.36 -9.52
C HIS A 70 11.74 5.80 -8.11
N TYR A 71 10.44 5.80 -7.81
CA TYR A 71 9.90 5.98 -6.48
C TYR A 71 8.83 4.92 -6.19
N LEU A 72 8.83 4.41 -4.96
CA LEU A 72 7.86 3.40 -4.53
C LEU A 72 6.87 4.00 -3.53
N ASP A 73 5.66 4.30 -4.01
CA ASP A 73 4.56 4.71 -3.14
C ASP A 73 4.00 3.48 -2.42
N ARG A 74 4.38 3.32 -1.15
CA ARG A 74 3.92 2.22 -0.30
C ARG A 74 2.59 2.50 0.40
N THR A 75 2.01 3.68 0.19
CA THR A 75 0.82 4.16 0.89
C THR A 75 -0.45 4.06 0.05
N ALA A 76 -0.31 3.75 -1.24
CA ALA A 76 -1.44 3.57 -2.14
C ALA A 76 -2.33 2.40 -1.67
N GLN A 77 -3.64 2.62 -1.66
CA GLN A 77 -4.62 1.60 -1.29
C GLN A 77 -4.83 0.63 -2.46
N ALA A 78 -4.82 -0.67 -2.17
CA ALA A 78 -5.02 -1.73 -3.14
C ALA A 78 -6.33 -1.56 -3.92
N GLY A 79 -6.27 -1.71 -5.23
CA GLY A 79 -7.41 -1.60 -6.14
C GLY A 79 -7.81 -0.17 -6.52
N LYS A 80 -7.24 0.86 -5.87
CA LYS A 80 -7.48 2.26 -6.27
C LYS A 80 -6.62 2.68 -7.46
N THR A 81 -7.16 3.59 -8.27
CA THR A 81 -6.41 4.33 -9.28
C THR A 81 -5.90 5.63 -8.69
N TYR A 82 -4.63 5.92 -8.90
CA TYR A 82 -3.98 7.17 -8.52
C TYR A 82 -3.36 7.82 -9.75
N TYR A 83 -3.19 9.13 -9.67
CA TYR A 83 -2.55 9.95 -10.68
C TYR A 83 -1.30 10.57 -10.09
N TYR A 84 -0.17 10.44 -10.78
CA TYR A 84 1.13 10.91 -10.32
C TYR A 84 1.65 12.02 -11.20
N GLN A 85 2.16 13.07 -10.58
CA GLN A 85 2.74 14.22 -11.23
C GLN A 85 4.19 14.37 -10.77
N LEU A 86 5.11 14.52 -11.73
CA LEU A 86 6.52 14.75 -11.48
C LEU A 86 6.76 16.25 -11.47
N GLN A 87 7.41 16.74 -10.43
CA GLN A 87 7.85 18.13 -10.32
C GLN A 87 9.38 18.15 -10.34
N GLU A 88 9.96 18.75 -11.37
CA GLU A 88 11.36 19.13 -11.40
C GLU A 88 11.54 20.45 -10.63
N VAL A 89 12.54 20.51 -9.77
CA VAL A 89 12.98 21.74 -9.10
C VAL A 89 14.33 22.12 -9.70
N GLU A 90 14.41 23.32 -10.25
CA GLU A 90 15.64 23.89 -10.77
C GLU A 90 16.50 24.51 -9.65
N ARG A 91 17.78 24.74 -9.91
CA ARG A 91 18.75 25.30 -8.94
C ARG A 91 18.46 26.74 -8.57
N ASP A 92 17.74 27.46 -9.42
CA ASP A 92 17.27 28.84 -9.17
C ASP A 92 15.90 28.89 -8.47
N GLY A 93 15.31 27.73 -8.18
CA GLY A 93 14.01 27.59 -7.52
C GLY A 93 12.82 27.56 -8.48
N GLN A 94 13.03 27.64 -9.79
CA GLN A 94 11.97 27.39 -10.77
C GLN A 94 11.45 25.95 -10.69
N VAL A 95 10.22 25.78 -11.14
CA VAL A 95 9.51 24.52 -11.05
C VAL A 95 8.89 24.16 -12.39
N ASN A 96 9.27 23.00 -12.93
CA ASN A 96 8.60 22.40 -14.08
C ASN A 96 7.79 21.18 -13.62
N THR A 97 6.64 20.97 -14.25
CA THR A 97 5.69 19.94 -13.84
C THR A 97 5.28 19.08 -15.03
N TYR A 98 5.33 17.75 -14.87
CA TYR A 98 5.11 16.76 -15.91
C TYR A 98 4.06 15.72 -15.51
N GLY A 99 3.28 15.27 -16.50
CA GLY A 99 2.17 14.33 -16.32
C GLY A 99 0.80 15.03 -16.26
N PRO A 100 -0.21 14.43 -15.60
CA PRO A 100 -0.11 13.24 -14.75
C PRO A 100 -0.09 11.92 -15.51
N ILE A 101 0.41 10.88 -14.85
CA ILE A 101 0.33 9.49 -15.31
C ILE A 101 -0.61 8.72 -14.36
N ALA A 102 -1.56 7.98 -14.93
CA ALA A 102 -2.46 7.13 -14.17
C ALA A 102 -1.79 5.78 -13.85
N ALA A 103 -1.91 5.33 -12.61
CA ALA A 103 -1.48 4.00 -12.20
C ALA A 103 -2.50 3.39 -11.24
N GLN A 104 -2.85 2.12 -11.48
CA GLN A 104 -3.73 1.37 -10.60
C GLN A 104 -2.90 0.55 -9.61
N ALA A 105 -3.13 0.77 -8.32
CA ALA A 105 -2.55 -0.03 -7.27
C ALA A 105 -3.10 -1.45 -7.36
N ALA A 106 -2.22 -2.46 -7.31
CA ALA A 106 -2.62 -3.86 -7.44
C ALA A 106 -3.75 -4.19 -6.47
N ALA A 107 -4.79 -4.85 -6.97
CA ALA A 107 -5.89 -5.28 -6.12
C ALA A 107 -5.42 -6.38 -5.18
N PHE A 108 -5.90 -6.34 -3.92
CA PHE A 108 -5.77 -7.49 -3.04
C PHE A 108 -6.69 -8.60 -3.55
N ASP A 109 -6.11 -9.76 -3.87
CA ASP A 109 -6.91 -10.91 -4.29
C ASP A 109 -7.59 -11.54 -3.06
N TRP A 110 -8.88 -11.26 -2.92
CA TRP A 110 -9.73 -11.71 -1.82
C TRP A 110 -9.71 -13.24 -1.64
N ARG A 111 -9.37 -14.01 -2.68
CA ARG A 111 -9.30 -15.49 -2.62
C ARG A 111 -8.27 -15.95 -1.59
N TRP A 112 -7.17 -15.21 -1.44
CA TRP A 112 -6.17 -15.48 -0.40
C TRP A 112 -6.66 -15.09 1.00
N GLY A 113 -7.39 -13.99 1.11
CA GLY A 113 -8.03 -13.58 2.36
C GLY A 113 -9.12 -14.55 2.85
N ALA A 114 -9.97 -15.03 1.93
CA ALA A 114 -11.01 -16.02 2.21
C ALA A 114 -10.42 -17.39 2.60
N ALA A 115 -9.35 -17.82 1.92
CA ALA A 115 -8.65 -19.07 2.27
C ALA A 115 -8.02 -19.00 3.68
N ALA A 116 -7.40 -17.86 4.04
CA ALA A 116 -6.84 -17.65 5.38
C ALA A 116 -7.92 -17.61 6.48
N ALA A 117 -9.05 -16.94 6.22
CA ALA A 117 -10.19 -16.89 7.15
C ALA A 117 -10.81 -18.28 7.37
N ALA A 118 -10.95 -19.08 6.30
CA ALA A 118 -11.43 -20.45 6.41
C ALA A 118 -10.47 -21.32 7.25
N ALA A 119 -9.16 -21.23 7.03
CA ALA A 119 -8.16 -21.99 7.77
C ALA A 119 -8.17 -21.69 9.29
N LEU A 120 -8.32 -20.42 9.68
CA LEU A 120 -8.46 -20.02 11.09
C LEU A 120 -9.78 -20.52 11.71
N ALA A 121 -10.88 -20.48 10.97
CA ALA A 121 -12.16 -21.02 11.43
C ALA A 121 -12.10 -22.55 11.66
N PHE A 122 -11.40 -23.29 10.80
CA PHE A 122 -11.17 -24.73 10.98
C PHE A 122 -10.30 -25.04 12.20
N ALA A 123 -9.23 -24.27 12.43
CA ALA A 123 -8.37 -24.44 13.62
C ALA A 123 -9.14 -24.20 14.94
N ALA A 124 -9.99 -23.19 14.99
CA ALA A 124 -10.81 -22.88 16.16
C ALA A 124 -11.86 -23.97 16.46
N LEU A 125 -12.46 -24.57 15.43
CA LEU A 125 -13.42 -25.67 15.57
C LEU A 125 -12.76 -27.00 15.99
N ALA A 126 -11.51 -27.22 15.57
CA ALA A 126 -10.75 -28.42 15.94
C ALA A 126 -10.34 -28.41 17.43
N MET A 127 -9.96 -27.24 17.97
CA MET A 127 -9.57 -27.09 19.38
C MET A 127 -10.74 -27.23 20.37
N GLY A 128 -11.98 -26.99 19.93
CA GLY A 128 -13.18 -27.18 20.76
C GLY A 128 -13.67 -28.64 20.89
N ARG A 129 -13.13 -29.58 20.10
CA ARG A 129 -13.54 -31.01 20.11
C ARG A 129 -12.69 -31.91 21.00
N TRP A 130 -11.60 -31.42 21.59
CA TRP A 130 -10.69 -32.20 22.43
C TRP A 130 -10.78 -31.73 23.89
N GLY A 131 -11.83 -32.14 24.59
CA GLY A 131 -12.06 -31.73 25.98
C GLY A 131 -13.10 -32.56 26.72
N GLY A 132 -13.10 -33.88 26.53
CA GLY A 132 -13.89 -34.81 27.34
C GLY A 132 -12.94 -35.71 28.15
N TRP A 133 -12.65 -35.37 29.40
CA TRP A 133 -11.97 -36.27 30.33
C TRP A 133 -12.88 -37.45 30.68
N PRO A 134 -12.40 -38.71 30.64
CA PRO A 134 -13.21 -39.84 31.08
C PRO A 134 -13.34 -39.81 32.61
N VAL A 135 -14.53 -39.47 33.10
CA VAL A 135 -14.89 -39.66 34.51
C VAL A 135 -14.98 -41.17 34.76
N ARG A 136 -13.94 -41.77 35.37
CA ARG A 136 -14.03 -43.13 35.89
C ARG A 136 -15.07 -43.13 37.02
N ARG A 137 -16.19 -43.82 36.82
CA ARG A 137 -17.09 -44.14 37.93
C ARG A 137 -16.59 -45.41 38.60
N HIS A 138 -16.27 -45.34 39.89
CA HIS A 138 -16.10 -46.52 40.71
C HIS A 138 -17.48 -47.05 41.16
N PRO A 139 -17.70 -48.38 41.20
CA PRO A 139 -18.95 -48.95 41.67
C PRO A 139 -19.02 -48.93 43.21
N PRO A 140 -20.23 -48.80 43.80
CA PRO A 140 -20.39 -48.88 45.25
C PRO A 140 -20.30 -50.33 45.74
N LEU A 141 -19.77 -50.51 46.96
CA LEU A 141 -19.80 -51.76 47.73
C LEU A 141 -21.17 -51.96 48.39
#